data_AF-A0A6G9AZ83-F1
#
_entry.id   AF-A0A6G9AZ83-F1
#
_cell.length_a   1.000
_cell.length_b   1.000
_cell.length_c   1.000
_cell.angle_alpha   90.00
_cell.angle_beta   90.00
_cell.angle_gamma   90.00
#
_symmetry.space_group_name_H-M   'P 1'
#
loop_
_entity.id
_entity.type
_entity.pdbx_description
1 polymer ?
#
loop_
_entity_poly.entity_id
_entity_poly.type
_entity_poly.pdbx_seq_one_letter_code
_entity_poly.pdbx_strand_id
1 'polypeptide(L)' 'MISYAGRTVKVEIRPGLESYNGSSRNGVNSENYSGWSGSFVFVR' A
#
# COMPACT_ATOMS: atom_id res chain seq x y z
N MET A 1 19.17 10.93 11.39
CA MET A 1 18.73 9.56 11.74
C MET A 1 17.25 9.46 11.40
N ILE A 2 16.83 8.57 10.50
CA ILE A 2 15.39 8.31 10.28
C ILE A 2 15.00 7.23 11.29
N SER A 3 14.10 7.56 12.22
CA SER A 3 13.57 6.59 13.17
C SER A 3 12.48 5.75 12.49
N TYR A 4 12.61 4.42 12.50
CA TYR A 4 11.53 3.47 12.16
C TYR A 4 10.46 3.40 13.27
N ALA A 5 10.26 4.49 14.02
CA ALA A 5 9.28 4.57 15.08
C ALA A 5 7.88 4.67 14.44
N GLY A 6 7.28 3.51 14.17
CA GLY A 6 5.92 3.40 13.66
C GLY A 6 4.90 4.04 14.60
N ARG A 7 3.71 4.32 14.07
CA ARG A 7 2.53 4.79 14.81
C ARG A 7 1.28 4.10 14.28
N THR A 8 0.20 4.14 15.05
CA THR A 8 -1.10 3.60 14.62
C THR A 8 -1.58 4.28 13.34
N VAL A 9 -2.05 3.47 12.39
CA VAL A 9 -2.67 3.91 11.14
C VAL A 9 -4.04 3.26 11.00
N LYS A 10 -4.92 3.87 10.19
CA LYS A 10 -6.20 3.27 9.82
C LYS A 10 -6.12 2.76 8.40
N VAL A 11 -6.76 1.61 8.19
CA VAL A 11 -6.91 1.01 6.87
C VAL A 11 -8.38 0.70 6.61
N GLU A 12 -8.76 0.78 5.34
CA GLU A 12 -10.04 0.29 4.83
C GLU A 12 -9.78 -0.94 3.96
N ILE A 13 -10.50 -2.03 4.23
CA ILE A 13 -10.44 -3.25 3.43
C ILE A 13 -11.26 -3.05 2.16
N ARG A 14 -10.70 -3.48 1.02
CA ARG A 14 -11.33 -3.35 -0.30
C ARG A 14 -11.24 -4.66 -1.09
N PRO A 15 -12.13 -4.85 -2.06
CA PRO A 15 -11.97 -5.91 -3.06
C PRO A 15 -10.61 -5.83 -3.75
N GLY A 16 -10.20 -6.96 -4.31
CA GLY A 16 -9.12 -7.03 -5.27
C GLY A 16 -9.30 -6.12 -6.49
N LEU A 17 -8.20 -5.73 -7.12
CA LEU A 17 -8.18 -5.13 -8.46
C LEU A 17 -7.60 -6.14 -9.44
N GLU A 18 -7.92 -5.96 -10.72
CA GLU A 18 -7.40 -6.78 -11.82
C GLU A 18 -5.91 -6.51 -12.11
N SER A 19 -5.41 -5.32 -11.73
CA SER A 19 -3.99 -4.98 -11.78
C SER A 19 -3.65 -3.84 -10.82
N TYR A 20 -2.39 -3.80 -10.40
CA TYR A 20 -1.81 -2.80 -9.52
C TYR A 20 -0.61 -2.16 -10.19
N ASN A 21 -0.63 -0.84 -10.32
CA ASN A 21 0.53 -0.09 -10.80
C ASN A 21 1.46 0.21 -9.62
N GLY A 22 2.73 -0.14 -9.78
CA GLY A 22 3.81 0.22 -8.89
C GLY A 22 4.10 1.71 -8.94
N SER A 23 4.71 2.23 -7.87
CA SER A 23 5.14 3.62 -7.80
C SER A 23 6.27 3.78 -6.79
N SER A 24 7.02 4.88 -6.91
CA SER A 24 8.00 5.29 -5.93
C SER A 24 7.44 6.43 -5.09
N ARG A 25 7.30 6.22 -3.78
CA ARG A 25 6.83 7.25 -2.84
C ARG A 25 7.54 7.14 -1.51
N ASN A 26 8.01 8.26 -0.97
CA ASN A 26 8.71 8.34 0.32
C ASN A 26 9.94 7.41 0.43
N GLY A 27 10.67 7.23 -0.68
CA GLY A 27 11.83 6.32 -0.72
C GLY A 27 11.49 4.83 -0.72
N VAL A 28 10.20 4.47 -0.81
CA VAL A 28 9.72 3.10 -0.98
C VAL A 28 9.25 2.91 -2.41
N ASN A 29 9.67 1.81 -3.03
CA ASN A 29 9.23 1.40 -4.36
C ASN A 29 8.23 0.25 -4.22
N SER A 30 7.04 0.41 -4.79
CA SER A 30 6.10 -0.68 -5.03
C SER A 30 6.22 -1.18 -6.47
N GLU A 31 6.00 -2.47 -6.66
CA GLU A 31 6.09 -3.12 -7.97
C GLU A 31 4.73 -3.14 -8.68
N ASN A 32 4.76 -3.35 -9.99
CA ASN A 32 3.56 -3.69 -10.75
C ASN A 32 3.12 -5.11 -10.39
N TYR A 33 1.81 -5.33 -10.25
CA TYR A 33 1.26 -6.64 -9.95
C TYR A 33 -0.01 -6.90 -10.77
N SER A 34 -0.24 -8.17 -11.13
CA SER A 34 -1.50 -8.61 -11.73
C SER A 34 -2.62 -8.70 -10.68
N GLY A 35 -3.78 -9.22 -11.07
CA GLY A 35 -4.94 -9.26 -10.20
C GLY A 35 -4.73 -10.05 -8.92
N TRP A 36 -5.29 -9.56 -7.82
CA TRP A 36 -5.26 -10.22 -6.51
C TRP A 36 -6.63 -10.20 -5.88
N SER A 37 -6.97 -11.18 -5.03
CA SER A 37 -8.33 -11.37 -4.52
C SER A 37 -8.79 -10.32 -3.49
N GLY A 38 -7.86 -9.59 -2.88
CA GLY A 38 -8.17 -8.61 -1.84
C GLY A 38 -7.14 -7.48 -1.80
N SER A 39 -7.56 -6.35 -1.26
CA SER A 39 -6.68 -5.20 -1.06
C SER A 39 -7.07 -4.36 0.16
N PHE A 40 -6.25 -3.37 0.47
CA PHE A 40 -6.57 -2.35 1.47
C PHE A 40 -5.97 -1.01 1.06
N VAL A 41 -6.49 0.07 1.63
CA VAL A 41 -5.90 1.41 1.50
C VAL A 41 -5.74 2.05 2.86
N PHE A 42 -4.74 2.92 3.00
CA PHE A 42 -4.62 3.79 4.16
C PHE A 42 -5.64 4.90 4.10
N VAL A 43 -6.33 5.15 5.22
CA VAL A 43 -7.32 6.22 5.37
C VAL A 43 -6.96 7.12 6.56
N ARG A 44 -7.53 8.32 6.59
CA ARG A 44 -7.30 9.32 7.65
C ARG A 44 -8.44 9.31 8.67
#